data_AF-A0A7V1SLM7-F1
#
_entry.id   AF-A0A7V1SLM7-F1
#
_cell.length_a   1.000
_cell.length_b   1.000
_cell.length_c   1.000
_cell.angle_alpha   90.00
_cell.angle_beta   90.00
_cell.angle_gamma   90.00
#
_symmetry.space_group_name_H-M   'P 1'
#
loop_
_entity.id
_entity.type
_entity.pdbx_description
1 polymer ?
#
loop_
_entity_poly.entity_id
_entity_poly.type
_entity_poly.pdbx_seq_one_letter_code
_entity_poly.pdbx_strand_id
1 'polypeptide(L)' 'MKLHEYQAKDILGKSGITVPNGQLVTTADQATKTTQIINGPPWVVKAQ' A
#
# COMPACT_ATOMS: atom_id res chain seq x y z
N MET A 1 -18.34 -7.33 9.99
CA MET A 1 -17.57 -6.22 9.40
C MET A 1 -16.25 -6.76 8.87
N LYS A 2 -15.79 -6.30 7.70
CA LYS A 2 -14.52 -6.71 7.07
C LYS A 2 -13.66 -5.47 6.81
N LEU A 3 -12.35 -5.67 6.65
CA LEU A 3 -11.37 -4.63 6.32
C LEU A 3 -10.78 -4.87 4.94
N HIS A 4 -10.37 -3.80 4.27
CA HIS A 4 -9.51 -3.88 3.09
C HIS A 4 -8.06 -4.23 3.48
N GLU A 5 -7.27 -4.74 2.53
CA GLU A 5 -5.88 -5.12 2.78
C GLU A 5 -5.05 -3.96 3.33
N TYR A 6 -5.21 -2.74 2.77
CA TYR A 6 -4.44 -1.57 3.20
C TYR A 6 -4.75 -1.16 4.66
N GLN A 7 -6.01 -1.33 5.09
CA GLN A 7 -6.43 -1.03 6.46
C GLN A 7 -5.82 -2.02 7.45
N ALA A 8 -5.85 -3.31 7.11
CA ALA A 8 -5.22 -4.34 7.92
C ALA A 8 -3.70 -4.12 8.03
N LYS A 9 -3.03 -3.75 6.93
CA LYS A 9 -1.60 -3.41 6.95
C LYS A 9 -1.26 -2.21 7.83
N ASP A 10 -2.08 -1.16 7.80
CA ASP A 10 -1.89 0.01 8.66
C ASP A 10 -1.98 -0.35 10.15
N ILE A 11 -2.97 -1.16 10.53
CA ILE A 11 -3.11 -1.67 11.91
C ILE A 11 -1.89 -2.51 12.31
N LEU A 12 -1.49 -3.48 11.48
CA LEU A 12 -0.34 -4.35 11.75
C LEU A 12 0.96 -3.54 11.88
N GLY A 13 1.19 -2.58 10.97
CA GLY A 13 2.36 -1.71 11.01
C GLY A 13 2.42 -0.86 12.27
N LYS A 14 1.28 -0.27 12.70
CA LYS A 14 1.18 0.47 13.97
C LYS A 14 1.45 -0.41 15.20
N SER A 15 1.17 -1.70 15.11
CA SER A 15 1.47 -2.69 16.14
C SER A 15 2.91 -3.23 16.08
N GLY A 16 3.77 -2.68 15.21
CA GLY A 16 5.17 -3.11 15.08
C GLY A 16 5.36 -4.41 14.29
N ILE A 17 4.31 -4.92 13.65
CA ILE A 17 4.39 -6.10 12.79
C ILE A 17 4.85 -5.66 11.40
N THR A 18 5.92 -6.26 10.90
CA THR A 18 6.47 -5.92 9.59
C THR A 18 5.46 -6.22 8.47
N VAL A 19 5.17 -5.21 7.65
CA VAL A 19 4.34 -5.32 6.45
C VAL A 19 5.08 -4.71 5.26
N PRO A 20 4.80 -5.12 4.01
CA PRO A 20 5.40 -4.49 2.84
C PRO A 20 5.01 -3.01 2.73
N ASN A 21 5.97 -2.16 2.36
CA ASN A 21 5.70 -0.75 2.07
C ASN A 21 4.69 -0.64 0.92
N GLY A 22 3.65 0.17 1.14
CA GLY A 22 2.56 0.36 0.20
C GLY A 22 1.84 1.66 0.48
N GLN A 23 1.13 2.16 -0.53
CA GLN A 23 0.34 3.38 -0.42
C GLN A 23 -1.01 3.16 -1.12
N LEU A 24 -2.09 3.58 -0.46
CA LEU A 24 -3.41 3.63 -1.09
C LEU A 24 -3.41 4.74 -2.15
N VAL A 25 -3.89 4.41 -3.34
CA VAL A 25 -4.08 5.34 -4.44
C VAL A 25 -5.53 5.26 -4.90
N THR A 26 -6.13 6.41 -5.19
CA THR A 26 -7.52 6.50 -5.65
C THR A 26 -7.64 6.98 -7.10
N THR A 27 -6.52 7.36 -7.72
CA THR A 27 -6.45 7.73 -9.15
C THR A 27 -5.23 7.11 -9.81
N ALA A 28 -5.27 6.97 -11.15
CA ALA A 28 -4.14 6.46 -11.93
C ALA A 28 -2.88 7.33 -11.78
N ASP A 29 -3.04 8.66 -11.77
CA ASP A 29 -1.93 9.60 -11.59
C ASP A 29 -1.22 9.43 -10.24
N GLN A 30 -1.98 9.08 -9.18
CA GLN A 30 -1.38 8.80 -7.87
C GLN A 30 -0.55 7.52 -7.92
N ALA A 31 -0.97 6.48 -8.65
CA ALA A 31 -0.19 5.25 -8.79
C ALA A 31 1.19 5.51 -9.38
N THR A 32 1.27 6.32 -10.44
CA THR A 32 2.55 6.71 -11.07
C THR A 32 3.42 7.56 -10.15
N LYS A 33 2.83 8.43 -9.33
CA LYS A 33 3.59 9.21 -8.34
C LYS A 33 4.14 8.31 -7.22
N THR A 34 3.35 7.33 -6.78
CA THR A 34 3.76 6.39 -5.74
C THR A 34 4.98 5.55 -6.14
N THR A 35 5.17 5.22 -7.43
CA THR A 35 6.38 4.50 -7.88
C THR A 35 7.67 5.31 -7.74
N GLN A 36 7.58 6.63 -7.55
CA GLN A 36 8.74 7.50 -7.27
C GLN A 36 9.10 7.52 -5.77
N ILE A 37 8.16 7.13 -4.91
CA ILE A 37 8.30 7.14 -3.44
C ILE A 37 8.65 5.74 -2.95
N ILE A 38 8.04 4.71 -3.53
CA ILE A 38 8.24 3.31 -3.14
C ILE A 38 9.34 2.71 -4.02
N ASN A 39 10.43 2.28 -3.39
CA ASN A 39 11.54 1.59 -4.06
C ASN A 39 11.05 0.39 -4.89
N GLY A 40 11.60 0.25 -6.09
CA GLY A 40 11.33 -0.83 -7.04
C GLY A 40 12.23 -0.69 -8.28
N PRO A 41 11.95 -1.40 -9.38
CA PRO A 41 10.96 -2.48 -9.60
C PRO A 41 11.39 -3.87 -9.04
N PRO A 42 10.45 -4.85 -8.90
CA PRO A 42 9.04 -4.81 -9.33
C PRO A 42 8.06 -4.29 -8.27
N TRP A 43 6.99 -3.63 -8.70
CA TRP A 43 5.87 -3.20 -7.85
C TRP A 43 4.65 -4.12 -7.99
N VAL A 44 3.83 -4.19 -6.94
CA VAL A 44 2.57 -4.96 -6.92
C VAL A 44 1.39 -4.00 -6.82
N VAL A 45 0.50 -4.03 -7.81
CA VAL A 45 -0.74 -3.24 -7.86
C VAL A 45 -1.92 -4.17 -7.57
N LYS A 46 -2.81 -3.76 -6.65
CA LYS A 46 -3.95 -4.57 -6.20
C LYS A 46 -5.22 -3.72 -6.13
N ALA A 47 -6.34 -4.25 -6.63
CA ALA A 47 -7.66 -3.74 -6.29
C ALA A 47 -7.90 -3.93 -4.77
N GLN A 48 -8.58 -2.98 -4.13
CA GLN A 48 -8.89 -3.03 -2.69
C GLN A 48 -10.31 -3.52 -2.44
#